data_AF-A0A480Y2S7-F1
#
_entry.id   AF-A0A480Y2S7-F1
#
_cell.length_a   1.000
_cell.length_b   1.000
_cell.length_c   1.000
_cell.angle_alpha   90.00
_cell.angle_beta   90.00
_cell.angle_gamma   90.00
#
_symmetry.space_group_name_H-M   'P 1'
#
loop_
_entity.id
_entity.type
_entity.pdbx_description
1 polymer ?
#
loop_
_entity_poly.entity_id
_entity_poly.type
_entity_poly.pdbx_seq_one_letter_code
_entity_poly.pdbx_strand_id
1 'polypeptide(L)'
;MEAEASRETIVRLASEVNREQKKAASCTEEKDKLNQDLLTAVEAKEALEKEVKILQERLLAGQRVWDASKQELSLLKKSSLELEKSCKASLDAAAASQSQYSSFREKIAALLRGGSGPLKPTEDAILERIREMGSQEESGKQMVTQLEAQISELVEQLGNESGFHQKALQRAQKAENKLETLQGQLTHLEGELVSGDVLRDTLHVEKQKYLQFLDQLSEKMKLDRMAAELGFDMRLEVVLARTEQLVRLESNAVIEHKTIAHNLQRKLKTQKERLESKELHVNLLRQKIAQLEEERQMRSALTVERDEAKVTIRKLQKQVERLQKELSLCRQMNTELKAKLADTNELKIKTLEQTKTIEDLNKSRDTLEKMKEKAEKKLLSVKSELDTAEHEAKENKERAKNMLEVVTSETKTLKKSLEEAEKREKQLVDFREVVSQMLGLNMSSLALPDYEIIKCLERLIHSHQHPFVTCACLKDVPTRQDRHLQGHLQLLH
;
A
#
# COMPACT_ATOMS: atom_id res chain seq x y z
N MET A 1 263.50 -25.93 170.05
CA MET A 1 263.18 -26.37 168.66
C MET A 1 262.08 -27.47 168.64
N GLU A 2 260.76 -27.24 168.76
CA GLU A 2 259.92 -26.02 168.76
C GLU A 2 259.45 -25.51 167.38
N ALA A 3 259.85 -26.13 166.27
CA ALA A 3 259.55 -25.62 164.92
C ALA A 3 258.69 -26.53 164.01
N GLU A 4 258.61 -27.84 164.25
CA GLU A 4 257.99 -28.77 163.30
C GLU A 4 256.57 -29.23 163.69
N ALA A 5 256.28 -29.48 164.97
CA ALA A 5 254.96 -29.89 165.44
C ALA A 5 253.84 -28.88 165.11
N SER A 6 254.20 -27.59 165.03
CA SER A 6 253.30 -26.50 164.62
C SER A 6 253.00 -26.50 163.11
N ARG A 7 253.90 -27.03 162.27
CA ARG A 7 253.80 -26.90 160.81
C ARG A 7 252.91 -27.96 160.17
N GLU A 8 253.02 -29.22 160.58
CA GLU A 8 252.12 -30.29 160.08
C GLU A 8 250.66 -30.09 160.51
N THR A 9 250.43 -29.57 161.71
CA THR A 9 249.09 -29.34 162.25
C THR A 9 248.30 -28.33 161.40
N ILE A 10 248.96 -27.28 160.90
CA ILE A 10 248.35 -26.27 160.02
C ILE A 10 248.02 -26.86 158.63
N VAL A 11 248.92 -27.68 158.06
CA VAL A 11 248.70 -28.33 156.74
C VAL A 11 247.49 -29.27 156.78
N ARG A 12 247.32 -30.02 157.88
CA ARG A 12 246.17 -30.93 158.05
C ARG A 12 244.84 -30.18 158.11
N LEU A 13 244.74 -29.14 158.93
CA LEU A 13 243.53 -28.33 159.08
C LEU A 13 243.13 -27.64 157.77
N ALA A 14 244.10 -27.16 157.00
CA ALA A 14 243.84 -26.60 155.67
C ALA A 14 243.21 -27.62 154.69
N SER A 15 243.65 -28.88 154.74
CA SER A 15 243.06 -29.96 153.91
C SER A 15 241.63 -30.34 154.36
N GLU A 16 241.34 -30.31 155.66
CA GLU A 16 240.02 -30.68 156.18
C GLU A 16 238.97 -29.59 155.86
N VAL A 17 239.32 -28.31 156.00
CA VAL A 17 238.47 -27.18 155.58
C VAL A 17 238.11 -27.29 154.09
N ASN A 18 239.10 -27.54 153.23
CA ASN A 18 238.90 -27.67 151.78
C ASN A 18 238.04 -28.91 151.40
N ARG A 19 238.06 -29.97 152.24
CA ARG A 19 237.19 -31.14 152.07
C ARG A 19 235.73 -30.83 152.44
N GLU A 20 235.48 -30.20 153.59
CA GLU A 20 234.11 -29.87 154.00
C GLU A 20 233.47 -28.79 153.11
N GLN A 21 234.26 -27.84 152.60
CA GLN A 21 233.80 -26.83 151.65
C GLN A 21 233.29 -27.45 150.33
N LYS A 22 233.86 -28.58 149.88
CA LYS A 22 233.30 -29.36 148.75
C LYS A 22 231.99 -30.08 149.09
N LYS A 23 231.82 -30.61 150.31
CA LYS A 23 230.55 -31.24 150.72
C LYS A 23 229.41 -30.23 150.81
N ALA A 24 229.68 -29.03 151.31
CA ALA A 24 228.70 -27.95 151.38
C ALA A 24 228.11 -27.62 150.00
N ALA A 25 228.97 -27.48 148.98
CA ALA A 25 228.54 -27.26 147.60
C ALA A 25 227.66 -28.40 147.04
N SER A 26 228.06 -29.65 147.26
CA SER A 26 227.28 -30.83 146.83
C SER A 26 225.89 -30.90 147.48
N CYS A 27 225.76 -30.46 148.73
CA CYS A 27 224.49 -30.47 149.46
C CYS A 27 223.51 -29.40 148.94
N THR A 28 224.01 -28.26 148.45
CA THR A 28 223.15 -27.25 147.80
C THR A 28 222.57 -27.73 146.48
N GLU A 29 223.35 -28.43 145.63
CA GLU A 29 222.89 -28.88 144.32
C GLU A 29 221.73 -29.90 144.40
N GLU A 30 221.78 -30.85 145.36
CA GLU A 30 220.67 -31.80 145.56
C GLU A 30 219.39 -31.11 146.04
N LYS A 31 219.50 -30.11 146.92
CA LYS A 31 218.35 -29.38 147.47
C LYS A 31 217.65 -28.54 146.41
N ASP A 32 218.39 -27.93 145.50
CA ASP A 32 217.81 -27.12 144.42
C ASP A 32 217.19 -28.00 143.32
N LYS A 33 217.74 -29.19 143.07
CA LYS A 33 217.10 -30.21 142.22
C LYS A 33 215.74 -30.69 142.77
N LEU A 34 215.66 -30.97 144.06
CA LEU A 34 214.42 -31.38 144.74
C LEU A 34 213.31 -30.31 144.66
N ASN A 35 213.67 -29.02 144.69
CA ASN A 35 212.72 -27.93 144.48
C ASN A 35 212.17 -27.89 143.04
N GLN A 36 213.00 -28.22 142.05
CA GLN A 36 212.58 -28.27 140.64
C GLN A 36 211.56 -29.38 140.38
N ASP A 37 211.80 -30.59 140.92
CA ASP A 37 210.90 -31.73 140.80
C ASP A 37 209.52 -31.45 141.46
N LEU A 38 209.52 -30.77 142.61
CA LEU A 38 208.29 -30.34 143.30
C LEU A 38 207.46 -29.36 142.46
N LEU A 39 208.10 -28.40 141.79
CA LEU A 39 207.42 -27.42 140.94
C LEU A 39 206.71 -28.12 139.76
N THR A 40 207.41 -29.02 139.07
CA THR A 40 206.86 -29.79 137.94
C THR A 40 205.68 -30.68 138.36
N ALA A 41 205.69 -31.23 139.58
CA ALA A 41 204.57 -32.01 140.10
C ALA A 41 203.30 -31.15 140.34
N VAL A 42 203.45 -29.90 140.76
CA VAL A 42 202.33 -28.96 140.97
C VAL A 42 201.72 -28.54 139.63
N GLU A 43 202.54 -28.24 138.62
CA GLU A 43 202.08 -27.90 137.27
C GLU A 43 201.28 -29.06 136.64
N ALA A 44 201.74 -30.30 136.80
CA ALA A 44 201.02 -31.49 136.35
C ALA A 44 199.67 -31.71 137.06
N LYS A 45 199.59 -31.43 138.37
CA LYS A 45 198.31 -31.46 139.11
C LYS A 45 197.31 -30.46 138.53
N GLU A 46 197.73 -29.21 138.31
CA GLU A 46 196.83 -28.19 137.79
C GLU A 46 196.32 -28.50 136.36
N ALA A 47 197.14 -29.16 135.54
CA ALA A 47 196.72 -29.58 134.20
C ALA A 47 195.54 -30.57 134.25
N LEU A 48 195.60 -31.57 135.13
CA LEU A 48 194.53 -32.56 135.32
C LEU A 48 193.25 -31.93 135.90
N GLU A 49 193.36 -30.98 136.83
CA GLU A 49 192.18 -30.27 137.37
C GLU A 49 191.47 -29.41 136.31
N LYS A 50 192.22 -28.85 135.35
CA LYS A 50 191.68 -28.15 134.18
C LYS A 50 190.96 -29.14 133.23
N GLU A 51 191.53 -30.32 133.00
CA GLU A 51 190.94 -31.35 132.12
C GLU A 51 189.65 -31.97 132.68
N VAL A 52 189.60 -32.28 133.98
CA VAL A 52 188.38 -32.77 134.66
C VAL A 52 187.22 -31.79 134.51
N LYS A 53 187.51 -30.48 134.60
CA LYS A 53 186.51 -29.42 134.44
C LYS A 53 185.94 -29.36 133.01
N ILE A 54 186.80 -29.47 132.00
CA ILE A 54 186.40 -29.54 130.59
C ILE A 54 185.49 -30.78 130.33
N LEU A 55 185.80 -31.92 130.94
CA LEU A 55 184.96 -33.12 130.82
C LEU A 55 183.58 -32.95 131.46
N GLN A 56 183.47 -32.29 132.61
CA GLN A 56 182.18 -31.96 133.23
C GLN A 56 181.35 -30.99 132.37
N GLU A 57 181.97 -29.94 131.82
CA GLU A 57 181.31 -29.00 130.92
C GLU A 57 180.81 -29.70 129.64
N ARG A 58 181.60 -30.61 129.08
CA ARG A 58 181.24 -31.42 127.91
C ARG A 58 180.10 -32.41 128.18
N LEU A 59 180.03 -32.99 129.38
CA LEU A 59 178.90 -33.84 129.81
C LEU A 59 177.60 -33.02 129.92
N LEU A 60 177.66 -31.84 130.57
CA LEU A 60 176.52 -30.93 130.72
C LEU A 60 176.08 -30.31 129.38
N ALA A 61 176.96 -30.21 128.38
CA ALA A 61 176.59 -29.88 127.01
C ALA A 61 175.87 -31.06 126.32
N GLY A 62 176.42 -32.27 126.42
CA GLY A 62 175.82 -33.48 125.85
C GLY A 62 174.41 -33.77 126.36
N GLN A 63 174.16 -33.59 127.67
CA GLN A 63 172.83 -33.79 128.24
C GLN A 63 171.82 -32.75 127.74
N ARG A 64 172.21 -31.47 127.59
CA ARG A 64 171.36 -30.43 126.99
C ARG A 64 170.99 -30.74 125.54
N VAL A 65 171.91 -31.30 124.75
CA VAL A 65 171.63 -31.75 123.38
C VAL A 65 170.66 -32.94 123.36
N TRP A 66 170.79 -33.89 124.29
CA TRP A 66 169.86 -35.03 124.40
C TRP A 66 168.44 -34.59 124.77
N ASP A 67 168.27 -33.72 125.76
CA ASP A 67 166.96 -33.21 126.15
C ASP A 67 166.31 -32.37 125.03
N ALA A 68 167.10 -31.60 124.27
CA ALA A 68 166.61 -30.90 123.08
C ALA A 68 166.12 -31.87 121.99
N SER A 69 166.93 -32.87 121.63
CA SER A 69 166.56 -33.89 120.62
C SER A 69 165.31 -34.69 121.03
N LYS A 70 165.15 -34.96 122.33
CA LYS A 70 163.96 -35.60 122.90
C LYS A 70 162.71 -34.72 122.79
N GLN A 71 162.84 -33.39 122.92
CA GLN A 71 161.75 -32.45 122.67
C GLN A 71 161.40 -32.38 121.17
N GLU A 72 162.39 -32.29 120.28
CA GLU A 72 162.19 -32.33 118.82
C GLU A 72 161.44 -33.60 118.38
N LEU A 73 161.85 -34.78 118.87
CA LEU A 73 161.16 -36.05 118.59
C LEU A 73 159.68 -36.03 119.05
N SER A 74 159.37 -35.33 120.15
CA SER A 74 158.00 -35.17 120.65
C SER A 74 157.16 -34.23 119.78
N LEU A 75 157.79 -33.20 119.18
CA LEU A 75 157.15 -32.28 118.23
C LEU A 75 156.91 -32.96 116.88
N LEU A 76 157.91 -33.69 116.37
CA LEU A 76 157.81 -34.51 115.15
C LEU A 76 156.69 -35.56 115.23
N LYS A 77 156.48 -36.19 116.39
CA LYS A 77 155.35 -37.11 116.60
C LYS A 77 153.99 -36.40 116.57
N LYS A 78 153.89 -35.16 117.07
CA LYS A 78 152.66 -34.37 117.00
C LYS A 78 152.36 -33.95 115.56
N SER A 79 153.34 -33.35 114.87
CA SER A 79 153.14 -32.90 113.48
C SER A 79 152.86 -34.06 112.53
N SER A 80 153.47 -35.25 112.73
CA SER A 80 153.13 -36.45 111.97
C SER A 80 151.66 -36.87 112.13
N LEU A 81 151.12 -36.83 113.36
CA LEU A 81 149.71 -37.17 113.63
C LEU A 81 148.73 -36.10 113.12
N GLU A 82 149.15 -34.84 113.06
CA GLU A 82 148.38 -33.75 112.46
C GLU A 82 148.37 -33.85 110.93
N LEU A 83 149.51 -34.21 110.32
CA LEU A 83 149.62 -34.44 108.88
C LEU A 83 148.82 -35.67 108.43
N GLU A 84 148.81 -36.75 109.20
CA GLU A 84 147.99 -37.94 108.95
C GLU A 84 146.49 -37.62 108.97
N LYS A 85 146.03 -36.86 109.99
CA LYS A 85 144.65 -36.37 110.07
C LYS A 85 144.29 -35.48 108.88
N SER A 86 145.18 -34.57 108.48
CA SER A 86 144.98 -33.67 107.34
C SER A 86 144.90 -34.45 106.02
N CYS A 87 145.79 -35.42 105.81
CA CYS A 87 145.79 -36.29 104.64
C CYS A 87 144.50 -37.13 104.56
N LYS A 88 144.05 -37.69 105.70
CA LYS A 88 142.78 -38.43 105.75
C LYS A 88 141.56 -37.55 105.48
N ALA A 89 141.49 -36.36 106.09
CA ALA A 89 140.42 -35.40 105.80
C ALA A 89 140.38 -34.97 104.32
N SER A 90 141.55 -34.86 103.68
CA SER A 90 141.66 -34.58 102.23
C SER A 90 141.15 -35.74 101.37
N LEU A 91 141.48 -36.99 101.73
CA LEU A 91 140.96 -38.19 101.06
C LEU A 91 139.44 -38.34 101.23
N ASP A 92 138.92 -38.12 102.44
CA ASP A 92 137.47 -38.17 102.73
C ASP A 92 136.72 -37.05 101.98
N ALA A 93 137.31 -35.85 101.87
CA ALA A 93 136.76 -34.74 101.07
C ALA A 93 136.81 -35.01 99.55
N ALA A 94 137.87 -35.64 99.05
CA ALA A 94 137.97 -36.06 97.65
C ALA A 94 136.94 -37.15 97.32
N ALA A 95 136.75 -38.13 98.20
CA ALA A 95 135.72 -39.16 98.07
C ALA A 95 134.30 -38.57 98.11
N ALA A 96 134.04 -37.61 99.00
CA ALA A 96 132.76 -36.88 99.05
C ALA A 96 132.52 -36.08 97.75
N SER A 97 133.53 -35.39 97.23
CA SER A 97 133.46 -34.63 95.98
C SER A 97 133.20 -35.54 94.78
N GLN A 98 133.89 -36.69 94.71
CA GLN A 98 133.69 -37.69 93.67
C GLN A 98 132.27 -38.28 93.71
N SER A 99 131.74 -38.55 94.91
CA SER A 99 130.37 -39.04 95.13
C SER A 99 129.30 -38.02 94.72
N GLN A 100 129.51 -36.74 95.05
CA GLN A 100 128.66 -35.63 94.58
C GLN A 100 128.69 -35.51 93.05
N TYR A 101 129.87 -35.63 92.44
CA TYR A 101 130.05 -35.54 91.00
C TYR A 101 129.41 -36.73 90.25
N SER A 102 129.50 -37.97 90.77
CA SER A 102 128.75 -39.11 90.21
C SER A 102 127.24 -38.94 90.37
N SER A 103 126.76 -38.50 91.54
CA SER A 103 125.31 -38.23 91.74
C SER A 103 124.80 -37.11 90.83
N PHE A 104 125.63 -36.11 90.52
CA PHE A 104 125.31 -35.05 89.57
C PHE A 104 125.22 -35.58 88.13
N ARG A 105 126.20 -36.39 87.67
CA ARG A 105 126.15 -37.07 86.37
C ARG A 105 124.92 -37.99 86.25
N GLU A 106 124.55 -38.71 87.31
CA GLU A 106 123.33 -39.54 87.34
C GLU A 106 122.06 -38.70 87.21
N LYS A 107 121.95 -37.56 87.91
CA LYS A 107 120.81 -36.65 87.80
C LYS A 107 120.68 -36.08 86.38
N ILE A 108 121.79 -35.68 85.75
CA ILE A 108 121.78 -35.25 84.34
C ILE A 108 121.36 -36.40 83.42
N ALA A 109 121.89 -37.61 83.61
CA ALA A 109 121.53 -38.77 82.80
C ALA A 109 120.08 -39.28 83.02
N ALA A 110 119.45 -38.91 84.14
CA ALA A 110 118.02 -39.10 84.37
C ALA A 110 117.17 -38.01 83.69
N LEU A 111 117.59 -36.74 83.73
CA LEU A 111 116.89 -35.63 83.07
C LEU A 111 116.94 -35.70 81.53
N LEU A 112 118.06 -36.17 80.96
CA LEU A 112 118.21 -36.40 79.52
C LEU A 112 117.56 -37.71 79.02
N ARG A 113 116.91 -38.48 79.91
CA ARG A 113 116.23 -39.74 79.58
C ARG A 113 114.85 -39.49 78.99
N GLY A 114 114.82 -38.96 77.77
CA GLY A 114 113.64 -39.00 76.91
C GLY A 114 113.33 -40.43 76.43
N GLY A 115 112.35 -40.58 75.53
CA GLY A 115 111.88 -41.87 75.01
C GLY A 115 112.87 -42.69 74.14
N SER A 116 114.17 -42.42 74.22
CA SER A 116 115.23 -43.00 73.39
C SER A 116 116.27 -43.76 74.22
N GLY A 117 115.81 -44.74 75.01
CA GLY A 117 116.67 -45.74 75.65
C GLY A 117 117.38 -45.33 76.97
N PRO A 118 118.09 -46.27 77.61
CA PRO A 118 118.76 -46.04 78.88
C PRO A 118 120.14 -45.39 78.72
N LEU A 119 120.25 -44.09 79.02
CA LEU A 119 121.53 -43.38 79.01
C LEU A 119 122.45 -43.82 80.16
N LYS A 120 123.76 -43.98 79.88
CA LYS A 120 124.81 -44.20 80.88
C LYS A 120 125.23 -42.87 81.53
N PRO A 121 125.54 -42.81 82.85
CA PRO A 121 125.99 -41.59 83.54
C PRO A 121 127.48 -41.26 83.28
N THR A 122 127.90 -41.39 82.02
CA THR A 122 129.24 -41.06 81.51
C THR A 122 129.19 -39.75 80.74
N GLU A 123 130.18 -38.89 80.92
CA GLU A 123 130.20 -37.53 80.36
C GLU A 123 130.10 -37.50 78.83
N ASP A 124 130.81 -38.38 78.14
CA ASP A 124 130.75 -38.48 76.68
C ASP A 124 129.34 -38.81 76.18
N ALA A 125 128.65 -39.75 76.82
CA ALA A 125 127.28 -40.13 76.48
C ALA A 125 126.26 -39.01 76.80
N ILE A 126 126.49 -38.24 77.85
CA ILE A 126 125.70 -37.03 78.18
C ILE A 126 125.89 -35.97 77.08
N LEU A 127 127.12 -35.73 76.65
CA LEU A 127 127.45 -34.76 75.60
C LEU A 127 126.95 -35.21 74.22
N GLU A 128 127.04 -36.50 73.89
CA GLU A 128 126.44 -37.06 72.68
C GLU A 128 124.92 -36.93 72.70
N ARG A 129 124.26 -37.27 73.81
CA ARG A 129 122.79 -37.15 73.90
C ARG A 129 122.30 -35.70 73.76
N ILE A 130 123.06 -34.72 74.27
CA ILE A 130 122.77 -33.30 74.05
C ILE A 130 122.94 -32.92 72.56
N ARG A 131 123.99 -33.40 71.88
CA ARG A 131 124.19 -33.19 70.43
C ARG A 131 123.10 -33.86 69.59
N GLU A 132 122.69 -35.09 69.93
CA GLU A 132 121.57 -35.78 69.30
C GLU A 132 120.27 -34.99 69.47
N MET A 133 119.96 -34.54 70.70
CA MET A 133 118.75 -33.76 70.98
C MET A 133 118.72 -32.44 70.21
N GLY A 134 119.83 -31.69 70.17
CA GLY A 134 119.92 -30.47 69.36
C GLY A 134 119.77 -30.73 67.87
N SER A 135 120.33 -31.83 67.35
CA SER A 135 120.17 -32.23 65.94
C SER A 135 118.72 -32.63 65.62
N GLN A 136 118.06 -33.35 66.54
CA GLN A 136 116.66 -33.72 66.44
C GLN A 136 115.75 -32.47 66.50
N GLU A 137 115.98 -31.56 67.43
CA GLU A 137 115.26 -30.29 67.55
C GLU A 137 115.39 -29.44 66.27
N GLU A 138 116.60 -29.31 65.72
CA GLU A 138 116.84 -28.53 64.51
C GLU A 138 116.22 -29.18 63.26
N SER A 139 116.27 -30.51 63.15
CA SER A 139 115.53 -31.24 62.11
C SER A 139 114.01 -31.09 62.26
N GLY A 140 113.52 -31.00 63.50
CA GLY A 140 112.13 -30.70 63.82
C GLY A 140 111.72 -29.30 63.38
N LYS A 141 112.54 -28.27 63.64
CA LYS A 141 112.32 -26.91 63.14
C LYS A 141 112.32 -26.83 61.62
N GLN A 142 113.23 -27.55 60.95
CA GLN A 142 113.26 -27.64 59.49
C GLN A 142 111.98 -28.29 58.94
N MET A 143 111.49 -29.37 59.57
CA MET A 143 110.22 -30.00 59.18
C MET A 143 109.01 -29.10 59.48
N VAL A 144 108.99 -28.38 60.60
CA VAL A 144 107.92 -27.42 60.93
C VAL A 144 107.90 -26.28 59.93
N THR A 145 109.04 -25.63 59.65
CA THR A 145 109.11 -24.54 58.66
C THR A 145 108.78 -25.00 57.24
N GLN A 146 109.11 -26.25 56.88
CA GLN A 146 108.66 -26.86 55.63
C GLN A 146 107.13 -27.05 55.58
N LEU A 147 106.51 -27.51 56.67
CA LEU A 147 105.06 -27.67 56.78
C LEU A 147 104.33 -26.31 56.82
N GLU A 148 104.88 -25.31 57.51
CA GLU A 148 104.37 -23.93 57.53
C GLU A 148 104.42 -23.29 56.14
N ALA A 149 105.49 -23.54 55.37
CA ALA A 149 105.59 -23.13 53.97
C ALA A 149 104.54 -23.82 53.09
N GLN A 150 104.36 -25.14 53.22
CA GLN A 150 103.32 -25.90 52.49
C GLN A 150 101.90 -25.46 52.86
N ILE A 151 101.62 -25.19 54.14
CA ILE A 151 100.35 -24.65 54.59
C ILE A 151 100.12 -23.25 54.00
N SER A 152 101.15 -22.40 53.97
CA SER A 152 101.07 -21.06 53.38
C SER A 152 100.77 -21.12 51.87
N GLU A 153 101.46 -22.01 51.14
CA GLU A 153 101.22 -22.24 49.71
C GLU A 153 99.80 -22.76 49.45
N LEU A 154 99.33 -23.75 50.22
CA LEU A 154 97.98 -24.30 50.09
C LEU A 154 96.89 -23.27 50.45
N VAL A 155 97.13 -22.40 51.42
CA VAL A 155 96.22 -21.29 51.77
C VAL A 155 96.19 -20.24 50.66
N GLU A 156 97.33 -19.92 50.03
CA GLU A 156 97.36 -19.01 48.88
C GLU A 156 96.64 -19.62 47.66
N GLN A 157 96.90 -20.90 47.35
CA GLN A 157 96.21 -21.63 46.28
C GLN A 157 94.69 -21.67 46.51
N LEU A 158 94.23 -21.97 47.73
CA LEU A 158 92.82 -21.97 48.09
C LEU A 158 92.19 -20.57 48.01
N GLY A 159 92.92 -19.53 48.41
CA GLY A 159 92.50 -18.13 48.27
C GLY A 159 92.37 -17.71 46.80
N ASN A 160 93.32 -18.13 45.96
CA ASN A 160 93.29 -17.90 44.51
C ASN A 160 92.12 -18.63 43.84
N GLU A 161 91.92 -19.92 44.12
CA GLU A 161 90.79 -20.71 43.60
C GLU A 161 89.43 -20.16 44.05
N SER A 162 89.27 -19.83 45.34
CA SER A 162 88.07 -19.14 45.85
C SER A 162 87.82 -17.81 45.12
N GLY A 163 88.90 -17.04 44.90
CA GLY A 163 88.87 -15.81 44.11
C GLY A 163 88.51 -16.01 42.63
N PHE A 164 88.90 -17.13 42.00
CA PHE A 164 88.50 -17.49 40.65
C PHE A 164 87.04 -17.96 40.60
N HIS A 165 86.62 -18.81 41.53
CA HIS A 165 85.25 -19.31 41.65
C HIS A 165 84.25 -18.16 41.84
N GLN A 166 84.54 -17.21 42.73
CA GLN A 166 83.70 -16.01 42.92
C GLN A 166 83.64 -15.13 41.66
N LYS A 167 84.75 -14.99 40.92
CA LYS A 167 84.78 -14.29 39.61
C LYS A 167 84.07 -15.07 38.50
N ALA A 168 83.91 -16.38 38.62
CA ALA A 168 83.15 -17.21 37.69
C ALA A 168 81.64 -17.11 38.00
N LEU A 169 81.25 -17.23 39.27
CA LEU A 169 79.87 -17.08 39.74
C LEU A 169 79.30 -15.70 39.37
N GLN A 170 80.06 -14.62 39.61
CA GLN A 170 79.66 -13.27 39.20
C GLN A 170 79.56 -13.08 37.67
N ARG A 171 80.25 -13.91 36.86
CA ARG A 171 80.07 -13.90 35.39
C ARG A 171 78.84 -14.71 34.98
N ALA A 172 78.57 -15.83 35.62
CA ALA A 172 77.36 -16.63 35.41
C ALA A 172 76.10 -15.81 35.71
N GLN A 173 76.00 -15.20 36.90
CA GLN A 173 74.90 -14.30 37.27
C GLN A 173 74.72 -13.13 36.29
N LYS A 174 75.83 -12.54 35.81
CA LYS A 174 75.79 -11.47 34.78
C LYS A 174 75.43 -11.96 33.38
N ALA A 175 75.46 -13.27 33.12
CA ALA A 175 74.97 -13.88 31.89
C ALA A 175 73.50 -14.31 32.04
N GLU A 176 73.11 -14.88 33.19
CA GLU A 176 71.74 -15.26 33.55
C GLU A 176 70.81 -14.04 33.50
N ASN A 177 71.13 -12.96 34.22
CA ASN A 177 70.32 -11.73 34.21
C ASN A 177 70.19 -11.12 32.79
N LYS A 178 71.20 -11.29 31.92
CA LYS A 178 71.13 -10.86 30.52
C LYS A 178 70.25 -11.78 29.68
N LEU A 179 70.34 -13.08 29.89
CA LEU A 179 69.52 -14.08 29.22
C LEU A 179 68.04 -13.87 29.58
N GLU A 180 67.72 -13.68 30.85
CA GLU A 180 66.38 -13.33 31.33
C GLU A 180 65.86 -12.04 30.68
N THR A 181 66.69 -10.97 30.65
CA THR A 181 66.33 -9.70 29.98
C THR A 181 66.05 -9.91 28.48
N LEU A 182 66.91 -10.65 27.78
CA LEU A 182 66.77 -10.94 26.35
C LEU A 182 65.56 -11.85 26.06
N GLN A 183 65.24 -12.78 26.97
CA GLN A 183 64.09 -13.69 26.85
C GLN A 183 62.76 -12.95 27.11
N GLY A 184 62.75 -11.98 28.03
CA GLY A 184 61.63 -11.04 28.19
C GLY A 184 61.43 -10.14 26.97
N GLN A 185 62.52 -9.67 26.34
CA GLN A 185 62.45 -8.91 25.09
C GLN A 185 61.96 -9.77 23.91
N LEU A 186 62.43 -11.02 23.80
CA LEU A 186 62.01 -11.96 22.76
C LEU A 186 60.52 -12.25 22.86
N THR A 187 60.03 -12.63 24.04
CA THR A 187 58.61 -12.94 24.26
C THR A 187 57.68 -11.73 24.06
N HIS A 188 58.15 -10.51 24.34
CA HIS A 188 57.43 -9.28 23.96
C HIS A 188 57.32 -9.13 22.43
N LEU A 189 58.44 -9.25 21.71
CA LEU A 189 58.49 -9.12 20.25
C LEU A 189 57.70 -10.24 19.53
N GLU A 190 57.68 -11.45 20.08
CA GLU A 190 56.82 -12.55 19.62
C GLU A 190 55.33 -12.21 19.80
N GLY A 191 54.95 -11.59 20.92
CA GLY A 191 53.60 -11.09 21.16
C GLY A 191 53.18 -9.95 20.22
N GLU A 192 54.08 -9.00 19.95
CA GLU A 192 53.88 -7.92 18.96
C GLU A 192 53.77 -8.47 17.53
N LEU A 193 54.57 -9.48 17.18
CA LEU A 193 54.50 -10.14 15.88
C LEU A 193 53.15 -10.85 15.68
N VAL A 194 52.74 -11.69 16.64
CA VAL A 194 51.47 -12.46 16.58
C VAL A 194 50.25 -11.54 16.59
N SER A 195 50.23 -10.50 17.43
CA SER A 195 49.14 -9.50 17.38
C SER A 195 49.14 -8.69 16.08
N GLY A 196 50.31 -8.43 15.51
CA GLY A 196 50.46 -7.87 14.16
C GLY A 196 49.91 -8.78 13.05
N ASP A 197 50.10 -10.10 13.13
CA ASP A 197 49.53 -11.06 12.18
C ASP A 197 48.00 -11.15 12.29
N VAL A 198 47.46 -11.25 13.51
CA VAL A 198 46.00 -11.23 13.74
C VAL A 198 45.36 -9.95 13.19
N LEU A 199 46.04 -8.80 13.33
CA LEU A 199 45.58 -7.54 12.75
C LEU A 199 45.66 -7.53 11.20
N ARG A 200 46.73 -8.10 10.61
CA ARG A 200 46.87 -8.26 9.16
C ARG A 200 45.77 -9.14 8.58
N ASP A 201 45.49 -10.29 9.20
CA ASP A 201 44.44 -11.22 8.77
C ASP A 201 43.04 -10.59 8.89
N THR A 202 42.78 -9.88 9.99
CA THR A 202 41.52 -9.13 10.17
C THR A 202 41.32 -8.10 9.06
N LEU A 203 42.34 -7.28 8.79
CA LEU A 203 42.32 -6.29 7.72
C LEU A 203 42.21 -6.93 6.32
N HIS A 204 42.81 -8.10 6.11
CA HIS A 204 42.68 -8.86 4.85
C HIS A 204 41.23 -9.34 4.63
N VAL A 205 40.60 -9.90 5.66
CA VAL A 205 39.20 -10.35 5.63
C VAL A 205 38.24 -9.17 5.42
N GLU A 206 38.49 -8.01 6.04
CA GLU A 206 37.71 -6.80 5.77
C GLU A 206 37.91 -6.29 4.34
N LYS A 207 39.15 -6.20 3.86
CA LYS A 207 39.46 -5.83 2.47
C LYS A 207 38.76 -6.77 1.47
N GLN A 208 38.68 -8.07 1.75
CA GLN A 208 37.97 -9.03 0.90
C GLN A 208 36.46 -8.75 0.87
N LYS A 209 35.83 -8.44 2.02
CA LYS A 209 34.42 -8.04 2.09
C LYS A 209 34.16 -6.74 1.30
N TYR A 210 35.02 -5.73 1.45
CA TYR A 210 34.92 -4.47 0.70
C TYR A 210 35.09 -4.67 -0.82
N LEU A 211 36.01 -5.54 -1.25
CA LEU A 211 36.16 -5.91 -2.66
C LEU A 211 34.89 -6.60 -3.20
N GLN A 212 34.36 -7.61 -2.50
CA GLN A 212 33.11 -8.27 -2.88
C GLN A 212 31.92 -7.31 -2.96
N PHE A 213 31.83 -6.33 -2.06
CA PHE A 213 30.82 -5.27 -2.12
C PHE A 213 31.00 -4.37 -3.36
N LEU A 214 32.24 -3.97 -3.69
CA LEU A 214 32.51 -3.19 -4.89
C LEU A 214 32.26 -3.97 -6.19
N ASP A 215 32.53 -5.28 -6.21
CA ASP A 215 32.19 -6.15 -7.35
C ASP A 215 30.66 -6.20 -7.55
N GLN A 216 29.88 -6.43 -6.47
CA GLN A 216 28.41 -6.40 -6.52
C GLN A 216 27.85 -5.04 -6.95
N LEU A 217 28.44 -3.94 -6.46
CA LEU A 217 28.04 -2.59 -6.81
C LEU A 217 28.35 -2.26 -8.29
N SER A 218 29.50 -2.74 -8.77
CA SER A 218 29.90 -2.66 -10.18
C SER A 218 28.90 -3.40 -11.08
N GLU A 219 28.48 -4.62 -10.70
CA GLU A 219 27.47 -5.41 -11.41
C GLU A 219 26.14 -4.65 -11.53
N LYS A 220 25.63 -4.10 -10.42
CA LYS A 220 24.35 -3.36 -10.46
C LYS A 220 24.43 -2.07 -11.30
N MET A 221 25.61 -1.46 -11.39
CA MET A 221 25.86 -0.28 -12.23
C MET A 221 26.24 -0.60 -13.69
N LYS A 222 26.44 -1.89 -14.01
CA LYS A 222 26.93 -2.41 -15.30
C LYS A 222 28.34 -1.92 -15.65
N LEU A 223 29.22 -1.96 -14.65
CA LEU A 223 30.62 -1.56 -14.71
C LEU A 223 31.59 -2.75 -14.74
N ASP A 224 31.09 -3.99 -14.68
CA ASP A 224 31.84 -5.24 -14.46
C ASP A 224 33.17 -5.33 -15.22
N ARG A 225 33.12 -5.09 -16.54
CA ARG A 225 34.30 -5.14 -17.42
C ARG A 225 35.31 -4.04 -17.09
N MET A 226 34.84 -2.84 -16.76
CA MET A 226 35.69 -1.71 -16.38
C MET A 226 36.28 -1.93 -14.98
N ALA A 227 35.51 -2.49 -14.05
CA ALA A 227 35.99 -2.86 -12.73
C ALA A 227 37.05 -3.97 -12.78
N ALA A 228 36.88 -4.98 -13.63
CA ALA A 228 37.85 -6.06 -13.85
C ALA A 228 39.24 -5.54 -14.30
N GLU A 229 39.26 -4.45 -15.08
CA GLU A 229 40.47 -3.82 -15.61
C GLU A 229 41.07 -2.75 -14.66
N LEU A 230 40.40 -2.40 -13.56
CA LEU A 230 40.78 -1.30 -12.64
C LEU A 230 41.17 -1.76 -11.22
N GLY A 231 42.17 -1.08 -10.66
CA GLY A 231 42.54 -1.18 -9.24
C GLY A 231 41.50 -0.54 -8.30
N PHE A 232 41.54 -0.95 -7.02
CA PHE A 232 40.55 -0.63 -5.98
C PHE A 232 40.12 0.85 -5.95
N ASP A 233 41.07 1.78 -5.88
CA ASP A 233 40.76 3.21 -5.76
C ASP A 233 40.03 3.76 -6.99
N MET A 234 40.43 3.31 -8.19
CA MET A 234 39.82 3.74 -9.45
C MET A 234 38.44 3.10 -9.68
N ARG A 235 38.17 1.91 -9.11
CA ARG A 235 36.82 1.35 -9.08
C ARG A 235 35.86 2.26 -8.30
N LEU A 236 36.33 2.84 -7.19
CA LEU A 236 35.53 3.75 -6.37
C LEU A 236 35.16 5.02 -7.16
N GLU A 237 36.14 5.66 -7.81
CA GLU A 237 35.93 6.84 -8.64
C GLU A 237 34.97 6.58 -9.82
N VAL A 238 35.11 5.43 -10.50
CA VAL A 238 34.22 5.05 -11.60
C VAL A 238 32.80 4.78 -11.11
N VAL A 239 32.62 4.15 -9.94
CA VAL A 239 31.31 3.97 -9.28
C VAL A 239 30.67 5.32 -8.94
N LEU A 240 31.44 6.28 -8.42
CA LEU A 240 30.95 7.63 -8.12
C LEU A 240 30.53 8.37 -9.40
N ALA A 241 31.40 8.44 -10.41
CA ALA A 241 31.11 9.09 -11.69
C ALA A 241 29.90 8.46 -12.40
N ARG A 242 29.74 7.14 -12.31
CA ARG A 242 28.59 6.39 -12.83
C ARG A 242 27.31 6.70 -12.05
N THR A 243 27.38 6.86 -10.73
CA THR A 243 26.25 7.27 -9.90
C THR A 243 25.77 8.66 -10.28
N GLU A 244 26.69 9.62 -10.43
CA GLU A 244 26.35 10.97 -10.92
C GLU A 244 25.72 10.94 -12.31
N GLN A 245 26.25 10.12 -13.23
CA GLN A 245 25.68 9.97 -14.57
C GLN A 245 24.23 9.47 -14.51
N LEU A 246 23.93 8.47 -13.68
CA LEU A 246 22.58 7.93 -13.52
C LEU A 246 21.62 8.96 -12.93
N VAL A 247 22.03 9.70 -11.89
CA VAL A 247 21.24 10.79 -11.29
C VAL A 247 20.93 11.90 -12.31
N ARG A 248 21.90 12.28 -13.15
CA ARG A 248 21.69 13.27 -14.22
C ARG A 248 20.71 12.76 -15.29
N LEU A 249 20.80 11.48 -15.69
CA LEU A 249 19.89 10.86 -16.64
C LEU A 249 18.45 10.78 -16.11
N GLU A 250 18.27 10.38 -14.86
CA GLU A 250 16.93 10.29 -14.23
C GLU A 250 16.31 11.67 -14.02
N SER A 251 17.10 12.67 -13.60
CA SER A 251 16.66 14.07 -13.53
C SER A 251 16.16 14.60 -14.88
N ASN A 252 16.89 14.33 -15.97
CA ASN A 252 16.47 14.70 -17.32
C ASN A 252 15.16 14.01 -17.73
N ALA A 253 15.03 12.69 -17.49
CA ALA A 253 13.81 11.95 -17.78
C ALA A 253 12.60 12.48 -16.99
N VAL A 254 12.78 12.88 -15.73
CA VAL A 254 11.72 13.53 -14.92
C VAL A 254 11.33 14.89 -15.50
N ILE A 255 12.28 15.68 -15.99
CA ILE A 255 12.01 16.98 -16.65
C ILE A 255 11.25 16.79 -17.98
N GLU A 256 11.62 15.79 -18.78
CA GLU A 256 10.91 15.42 -20.01
C GLU A 256 9.49 14.93 -19.72
N HIS A 257 9.32 14.01 -18.77
CA HIS A 257 8.01 13.51 -18.34
C HIS A 257 7.11 14.63 -17.80
N LYS A 258 7.65 15.56 -17.00
CA LYS A 258 6.95 16.75 -16.51
C LYS A 258 6.51 17.66 -17.66
N THR A 259 7.34 17.81 -18.68
CA THR A 259 7.04 18.60 -19.88
C THR A 259 5.95 17.94 -20.74
N ILE A 260 6.02 16.61 -20.94
CA ILE A 260 4.99 15.82 -21.62
C ILE A 260 3.66 15.90 -20.87
N ALA A 261 3.66 15.72 -19.55
CA ALA A 261 2.47 15.81 -18.70
C ALA A 261 1.80 17.20 -18.80
N HIS A 262 2.58 18.28 -18.74
CA HIS A 262 2.05 19.64 -18.91
C HIS A 262 1.50 19.87 -20.34
N ASN A 263 2.13 19.32 -21.37
CA ASN A 263 1.62 19.37 -22.74
C ASN A 263 0.30 18.60 -22.90
N LEU A 264 0.16 17.43 -22.26
CA LEU A 264 -1.09 16.68 -22.22
C LEU A 264 -2.18 17.41 -21.43
N GLN A 265 -1.85 18.01 -20.29
CA GLN A 265 -2.76 18.83 -19.48
C GLN A 265 -3.32 20.03 -20.27
N ARG A 266 -2.46 20.72 -21.05
CA ARG A 266 -2.90 21.80 -21.96
C ARG A 266 -3.83 21.28 -23.06
N LYS A 267 -3.47 20.18 -23.73
CA LYS A 267 -4.34 19.53 -24.74
C LYS A 267 -5.70 19.12 -24.16
N LEU A 268 -5.72 18.55 -22.95
CA LEU A 268 -6.93 18.15 -22.25
C LEU A 268 -7.85 19.36 -21.96
N LYS A 269 -7.29 20.47 -21.47
CA LYS A 269 -8.03 21.72 -21.24
C LYS A 269 -8.70 22.22 -22.52
N THR A 270 -7.95 22.31 -23.62
CA THR A 270 -8.50 22.78 -24.91
C THR A 270 -9.57 21.85 -25.49
N GLN A 271 -9.45 20.52 -25.31
CA GLN A 271 -10.51 19.60 -25.73
C GLN A 271 -11.76 19.69 -24.83
N LYS A 272 -11.60 19.97 -23.52
CA LYS A 272 -12.72 20.21 -22.60
C LYS A 272 -13.47 21.50 -22.97
N GLU A 273 -12.76 22.60 -23.18
CA GLU A 273 -13.32 23.88 -23.64
C GLU A 273 -14.07 23.72 -24.99
N ARG A 274 -13.51 22.91 -25.91
CA ARG A 274 -14.15 22.59 -27.20
C ARG A 274 -15.38 21.70 -27.05
N LEU A 275 -15.41 20.80 -26.06
CA LEU A 275 -16.57 19.96 -25.76
C LEU A 275 -17.71 20.80 -25.16
N GLU A 276 -17.40 21.63 -24.17
CA GLU A 276 -18.34 22.56 -23.53
C GLU A 276 -18.96 23.53 -24.56
N SER A 277 -18.15 24.08 -25.46
CA SER A 277 -18.61 24.91 -26.59
C SER A 277 -19.57 24.15 -27.53
N LYS A 278 -19.28 22.88 -27.84
CA LYS A 278 -20.20 22.04 -28.63
C LYS A 278 -21.48 21.70 -27.89
N GLU A 279 -21.40 21.43 -26.59
CA GLU A 279 -22.57 21.12 -25.75
C GLU A 279 -23.53 22.31 -25.65
N LEU A 280 -23.00 23.53 -25.47
CA LEU A 280 -23.78 24.76 -25.55
C LEU A 280 -24.48 24.91 -26.92
N HIS A 281 -23.78 24.62 -28.02
CA HIS A 281 -24.37 24.67 -29.36
C HIS A 281 -25.46 23.60 -29.55
N VAL A 282 -25.25 22.37 -29.08
CA VAL A 282 -26.26 21.29 -29.11
C VAL A 282 -27.49 21.65 -28.28
N ASN A 283 -27.31 22.29 -27.12
CA ASN A 283 -28.43 22.73 -26.28
C ASN A 283 -29.21 23.90 -26.91
N LEU A 284 -28.52 24.84 -27.57
CA LEU A 284 -29.18 25.89 -28.37
C LEU A 284 -29.96 25.31 -29.56
N LEU A 285 -29.41 24.31 -30.27
CA LEU A 285 -30.12 23.60 -31.34
C LEU A 285 -31.33 22.84 -30.82
N ARG A 286 -31.23 22.13 -29.69
CA ARG A 286 -32.38 21.49 -29.01
C ARG A 286 -33.47 22.49 -28.67
N GLN A 287 -33.11 23.65 -28.11
CA GLN A 287 -34.05 24.72 -27.80
C GLN A 287 -34.73 25.27 -29.06
N LYS A 288 -33.99 25.47 -30.17
CA LYS A 288 -34.60 25.95 -31.42
C LYS A 288 -35.45 24.88 -32.11
N ILE A 289 -35.11 23.60 -31.98
CA ILE A 289 -35.98 22.50 -32.43
C ILE A 289 -37.30 22.53 -31.66
N ALA A 290 -37.28 22.58 -30.33
CA ALA A 290 -38.49 22.66 -29.50
C ALA A 290 -39.40 23.84 -29.92
N GLN A 291 -38.83 25.05 -30.07
CA GLN A 291 -39.57 26.21 -30.58
C GLN A 291 -40.20 25.97 -31.97
N LEU A 292 -39.46 25.34 -32.90
CA LEU A 292 -39.98 25.04 -34.24
C LEU A 292 -41.06 23.95 -34.22
N GLU A 293 -41.03 23.04 -33.25
CA GLU A 293 -42.09 22.05 -33.05
C GLU A 293 -43.34 22.66 -32.42
N GLU A 294 -43.20 23.58 -31.45
CA GLU A 294 -44.29 24.40 -30.91
C GLU A 294 -44.93 25.27 -32.02
N GLU A 295 -44.12 25.97 -32.82
CA GLU A 295 -44.58 26.72 -34.00
C GLU A 295 -45.32 25.79 -34.99
N ARG A 296 -44.82 24.57 -35.24
CA ARG A 296 -45.47 23.58 -36.13
C ARG A 296 -46.81 23.11 -35.58
N GLN A 297 -46.89 22.81 -34.28
CA GLN A 297 -48.13 22.41 -33.61
C GLN A 297 -49.17 23.52 -33.66
N MET A 298 -48.79 24.77 -33.36
CA MET A 298 -49.66 25.94 -33.46
C MET A 298 -50.20 26.16 -34.88
N ARG A 299 -49.33 26.11 -35.90
CA ARG A 299 -49.75 26.23 -37.32
C ARG A 299 -50.66 25.08 -37.77
N SER A 300 -50.49 23.88 -37.19
CA SER A 300 -51.36 22.73 -37.42
C SER A 300 -52.75 22.95 -36.80
N ALA A 301 -52.82 23.38 -35.53
CA ALA A 301 -54.07 23.71 -34.85
C ALA A 301 -54.87 24.80 -35.60
N LEU A 302 -54.21 25.92 -35.93
CA LEU A 302 -54.78 27.00 -36.75
C LEU A 302 -55.25 26.56 -38.15
N THR A 303 -54.79 25.40 -38.63
CA THR A 303 -55.23 24.84 -39.91
C THR A 303 -56.43 23.92 -39.75
N VAL A 304 -56.50 23.15 -38.65
CA VAL A 304 -57.71 22.40 -38.26
C VAL A 304 -58.86 23.37 -37.99
N GLU A 305 -58.66 24.40 -37.15
CA GLU A 305 -59.67 25.45 -36.88
C GLU A 305 -60.18 26.12 -38.17
N ARG A 306 -59.27 26.42 -39.11
CA ARG A 306 -59.64 27.00 -40.41
C ARG A 306 -60.48 26.04 -41.25
N ASP A 307 -60.20 24.75 -41.23
CA ASP A 307 -60.93 23.76 -42.01
C ASP A 307 -62.28 23.40 -41.36
N GLU A 308 -62.37 23.40 -40.02
CA GLU A 308 -63.63 23.39 -39.29
C GLU A 308 -64.49 24.63 -39.63
N ALA A 309 -63.89 25.83 -39.65
CA ALA A 309 -64.56 27.06 -40.08
C ALA A 309 -65.01 26.99 -41.56
N LYS A 310 -64.23 26.40 -42.47
CA LYS A 310 -64.70 26.12 -43.84
C LYS A 310 -65.88 25.14 -43.85
N VAL A 311 -65.90 24.15 -42.96
CA VAL A 311 -67.02 23.19 -42.84
C VAL A 311 -68.27 23.86 -42.28
N THR A 312 -68.17 24.74 -41.28
CA THR A 312 -69.33 25.51 -40.79
C THR A 312 -69.82 26.51 -41.85
N ILE A 313 -68.93 27.22 -42.54
CA ILE A 313 -69.28 28.07 -43.69
C ILE A 313 -69.99 27.27 -44.78
N ARG A 314 -69.50 26.08 -45.15
CA ARG A 314 -70.18 25.20 -46.13
C ARG A 314 -71.55 24.69 -45.66
N LYS A 315 -71.74 24.45 -44.35
CA LYS A 315 -73.05 24.11 -43.76
C LYS A 315 -74.01 25.30 -43.85
N LEU A 316 -73.55 26.50 -43.49
CA LEU A 316 -74.32 27.75 -43.59
C LEU A 316 -74.66 28.10 -45.04
N GLN A 317 -73.72 27.95 -45.98
CA GLN A 317 -73.96 28.12 -47.42
C GLN A 317 -75.07 27.18 -47.91
N LYS A 318 -75.03 25.89 -47.53
CA LYS A 318 -76.11 24.94 -47.87
C LYS A 318 -77.46 25.28 -47.21
N GLN A 319 -77.48 25.94 -46.06
CA GLN A 319 -78.71 26.48 -45.47
C GLN A 319 -79.20 27.71 -46.25
N VAL A 320 -78.32 28.63 -46.62
CA VAL A 320 -78.63 29.80 -47.47
C VAL A 320 -79.15 29.36 -48.84
N GLU A 321 -78.55 28.36 -49.49
CA GLU A 321 -79.05 27.78 -50.75
C GLU A 321 -80.46 27.19 -50.62
N ARG A 322 -80.77 26.53 -49.49
CA ARG A 322 -82.12 25.99 -49.21
C ARG A 322 -83.12 27.13 -49.02
N LEU A 323 -82.80 28.09 -48.16
CA LEU A 323 -83.63 29.28 -47.91
C LEU A 323 -83.81 30.13 -49.18
N GLN A 324 -82.81 30.20 -50.07
CA GLN A 324 -82.92 30.84 -51.38
C GLN A 324 -83.83 30.07 -52.33
N LYS A 325 -83.79 28.73 -52.33
CA LYS A 325 -84.71 27.89 -53.11
C LYS A 325 -86.14 28.02 -52.61
N GLU A 326 -86.36 27.93 -51.30
CA GLU A 326 -87.65 28.16 -50.64
C GLU A 326 -88.18 29.57 -50.95
N LEU A 327 -87.35 30.61 -50.85
CA LEU A 327 -87.70 31.98 -51.24
C LEU A 327 -88.00 32.09 -52.75
N SER A 328 -87.30 31.35 -53.62
CA SER A 328 -87.58 31.35 -55.06
C SER A 328 -88.90 30.67 -55.40
N LEU A 329 -89.25 29.57 -54.71
CA LEU A 329 -90.54 28.89 -54.83
C LEU A 329 -91.66 29.80 -54.31
N CYS A 330 -91.49 30.43 -53.15
CA CYS A 330 -92.44 31.42 -52.62
C CYS A 330 -92.60 32.63 -53.56
N ARG A 331 -91.53 33.09 -54.22
CA ARG A 331 -91.60 34.13 -55.26
C ARG A 331 -92.34 33.65 -56.50
N GLN A 332 -92.07 32.42 -56.98
CA GLN A 332 -92.76 31.82 -58.12
C GLN A 332 -94.26 31.68 -57.83
N MET A 333 -94.63 31.12 -56.66
CA MET A 333 -96.02 31.05 -56.20
C MET A 333 -96.65 32.44 -56.08
N ASN A 334 -95.90 33.47 -55.63
CA ASN A 334 -96.40 34.85 -55.61
C ASN A 334 -96.63 35.42 -57.01
N THR A 335 -95.78 35.10 -58.00
CA THR A 335 -96.00 35.48 -59.41
C THR A 335 -97.14 34.68 -60.06
N GLU A 336 -97.31 33.40 -59.73
CA GLU A 336 -98.44 32.59 -60.19
C GLU A 336 -99.77 33.05 -59.57
N LEU A 337 -99.77 33.45 -58.30
CA LEU A 337 -100.94 34.07 -57.66
C LEU A 337 -101.22 35.46 -58.23
N LYS A 338 -100.20 36.23 -58.62
CA LYS A 338 -100.38 37.50 -59.36
C LYS A 338 -100.89 37.30 -60.77
N ALA A 339 -100.45 36.24 -61.47
CA ALA A 339 -100.97 35.86 -62.78
C ALA A 339 -102.45 35.46 -62.64
N LYS A 340 -102.77 34.51 -61.74
CA LYS A 340 -104.17 34.13 -61.43
C LYS A 340 -105.03 35.32 -61.01
N LEU A 341 -104.47 36.30 -60.29
CA LEU A 341 -105.17 37.54 -59.93
C LEU A 341 -105.36 38.46 -61.15
N ALA A 342 -104.40 38.53 -62.07
CA ALA A 342 -104.54 39.23 -63.34
C ALA A 342 -105.58 38.56 -64.24
N ASP A 343 -105.56 37.23 -64.37
CA ASP A 343 -106.58 36.43 -65.07
C ASP A 343 -107.97 36.66 -64.45
N THR A 344 -108.05 36.67 -63.12
CA THR A 344 -109.29 36.98 -62.37
C THR A 344 -109.75 38.42 -62.61
N ASN A 345 -108.84 39.38 -62.73
CA ASN A 345 -109.17 40.76 -63.07
C ASN A 345 -109.58 40.91 -64.55
N GLU A 346 -109.00 40.16 -65.48
CA GLU A 346 -109.42 40.13 -66.89
C GLU A 346 -110.80 39.49 -67.03
N LEU A 347 -111.05 38.38 -66.32
CA LEU A 347 -112.38 37.80 -66.20
C LEU A 347 -113.37 38.79 -65.58
N LYS A 348 -112.97 39.55 -64.55
CA LYS A 348 -113.80 40.60 -63.94
C LYS A 348 -114.07 41.77 -64.90
N ILE A 349 -113.10 42.15 -65.73
CA ILE A 349 -113.28 43.15 -66.80
C ILE A 349 -114.28 42.61 -67.84
N LYS A 350 -114.10 41.38 -68.34
CA LYS A 350 -115.04 40.73 -69.25
C LYS A 350 -116.44 40.59 -68.65
N THR A 351 -116.55 40.29 -67.35
CA THR A 351 -117.84 40.29 -66.63
C THR A 351 -118.44 41.69 -66.52
N LEU A 352 -117.64 42.75 -66.36
CA LEU A 352 -118.13 44.14 -66.38
C LEU A 352 -118.54 44.58 -67.79
N GLU A 353 -117.85 44.15 -68.84
CA GLU A 353 -118.21 44.38 -70.25
C GLU A 353 -119.49 43.63 -70.64
N GLN A 354 -119.64 42.37 -70.18
CA GLN A 354 -120.88 41.60 -70.25
C GLN A 354 -122.01 42.26 -69.45
N THR A 355 -121.73 42.77 -68.24
CA THR A 355 -122.72 43.48 -67.42
C THR A 355 -123.16 44.77 -68.12
N LYS A 356 -122.24 45.53 -68.71
CA LYS A 356 -122.55 46.74 -69.49
C LYS A 356 -123.36 46.43 -70.75
N THR A 357 -123.02 45.38 -71.49
CA THR A 357 -123.82 44.96 -72.65
C THR A 357 -125.19 44.41 -72.24
N ILE A 358 -125.32 43.73 -71.09
CA ILE A 358 -126.60 43.38 -70.47
C ILE A 358 -127.39 44.63 -70.04
N GLU A 359 -126.72 45.68 -69.57
CA GLU A 359 -127.35 46.95 -69.16
C GLU A 359 -127.84 47.75 -70.38
N ASP A 360 -127.07 47.80 -71.46
CA ASP A 360 -127.46 48.42 -72.72
C ASP A 360 -128.54 47.60 -73.45
N LEU A 361 -128.47 46.27 -73.39
CA LEU A 361 -129.57 45.39 -73.80
C LEU A 361 -130.82 45.62 -72.95
N ASN A 362 -130.71 45.85 -71.63
CA ASN A 362 -131.86 46.20 -70.79
C ASN A 362 -132.43 47.58 -71.13
N LYS A 363 -131.62 48.58 -71.47
CA LYS A 363 -132.11 49.87 -72.01
C LYS A 363 -132.87 49.67 -73.33
N SER A 364 -132.40 48.74 -74.19
CA SER A 364 -133.13 48.33 -75.39
C SER A 364 -134.41 47.55 -75.08
N ARG A 365 -134.40 46.69 -74.05
CA ARG A 365 -135.57 45.95 -73.54
C ARG A 365 -136.62 46.92 -73.01
N ASP A 366 -136.24 47.91 -72.22
CA ASP A 366 -137.15 48.92 -71.66
C ASP A 366 -137.74 49.85 -72.73
N THR A 367 -137.01 50.13 -73.83
CA THR A 367 -137.60 50.87 -74.97
C THR A 367 -138.52 49.98 -75.80
N LEU A 368 -138.18 48.71 -76.02
CA LEU A 368 -139.10 47.70 -76.59
C LEU A 368 -140.34 47.48 -75.71
N GLU A 369 -140.22 47.44 -74.38
CA GLU A 369 -141.32 47.31 -73.42
C GLU A 369 -142.26 48.52 -73.52
N LYS A 370 -141.71 49.74 -73.63
CA LYS A 370 -142.48 50.98 -73.87
C LYS A 370 -143.11 51.04 -75.27
N MET A 371 -142.57 50.35 -76.27
CA MET A 371 -143.22 50.16 -77.58
C MET A 371 -144.32 49.09 -77.52
N LYS A 372 -144.06 47.98 -76.81
CA LYS A 372 -145.02 46.90 -76.53
C LYS A 372 -146.23 47.42 -75.77
N GLU A 373 -146.06 48.17 -74.68
CA GLU A 373 -147.19 48.80 -73.97
C GLU A 373 -148.02 49.71 -74.88
N LYS A 374 -147.37 50.46 -75.79
CA LYS A 374 -148.06 51.30 -76.77
C LYS A 374 -148.79 50.48 -77.84
N ALA A 375 -148.29 49.29 -78.17
CA ALA A 375 -148.96 48.34 -79.06
C ALA A 375 -150.12 47.63 -78.34
N GLU A 376 -149.95 47.17 -77.11
CA GLU A 376 -150.98 46.52 -76.28
C GLU A 376 -152.12 47.48 -75.96
N LYS A 377 -151.84 48.76 -75.65
CA LYS A 377 -152.89 49.79 -75.47
C LYS A 377 -153.70 50.05 -76.75
N LYS A 378 -153.10 49.91 -77.94
CA LYS A 378 -153.82 49.95 -79.23
C LYS A 378 -154.58 48.65 -79.50
N LEU A 379 -153.97 47.50 -79.22
CA LEU A 379 -154.57 46.18 -79.38
C LEU A 379 -155.84 46.05 -78.52
N LEU A 380 -155.83 46.61 -77.30
CA LEU A 380 -156.98 46.64 -76.41
C LEU A 380 -158.13 47.50 -76.93
N SER A 381 -157.89 48.66 -77.55
CA SER A 381 -158.98 49.45 -78.17
C SER A 381 -159.57 48.70 -79.36
N VAL A 382 -158.71 48.24 -80.28
CA VAL A 382 -159.13 47.46 -81.46
C VAL A 382 -159.86 46.18 -81.05
N LYS A 383 -159.49 45.55 -79.92
CA LYS A 383 -160.25 44.42 -79.38
C LYS A 383 -161.63 44.84 -78.86
N SER A 384 -161.74 45.92 -78.09
CA SER A 384 -163.06 46.42 -77.63
C SER A 384 -163.97 46.89 -78.78
N GLU A 385 -163.38 47.32 -79.89
CA GLU A 385 -164.08 47.66 -81.15
C GLU A 385 -164.51 46.39 -81.93
N LEU A 386 -163.82 45.26 -81.74
CA LEU A 386 -164.17 43.96 -82.33
C LEU A 386 -165.22 43.20 -81.52
N ASP A 387 -165.11 43.21 -80.19
CA ASP A 387 -166.04 42.52 -79.28
C ASP A 387 -167.49 43.07 -79.41
N THR A 388 -167.66 44.37 -79.72
CA THR A 388 -168.98 44.98 -80.01
C THR A 388 -169.52 44.54 -81.37
N ALA A 389 -168.68 44.54 -82.41
CA ALA A 389 -169.06 44.09 -83.75
C ALA A 389 -169.43 42.60 -83.81
N GLU A 390 -168.78 41.74 -83.02
CA GLU A 390 -169.12 40.32 -82.94
C GLU A 390 -170.50 40.08 -82.30
N HIS A 391 -170.91 40.91 -81.35
CA HIS A 391 -172.22 40.80 -80.70
C HIS A 391 -173.36 41.14 -81.68
N GLU A 392 -173.22 42.23 -82.43
CA GLU A 392 -174.19 42.68 -83.44
C GLU A 392 -174.30 41.69 -84.62
N ALA A 393 -173.19 41.05 -85.00
CA ALA A 393 -173.18 39.97 -86.00
C ALA A 393 -173.91 38.69 -85.53
N LYS A 394 -173.79 38.33 -84.24
CA LYS A 394 -174.44 37.15 -83.66
C LYS A 394 -175.96 37.24 -83.65
N GLU A 395 -176.52 38.40 -83.29
CA GLU A 395 -177.97 38.58 -83.21
C GLU A 395 -178.65 38.48 -84.61
N ASN A 396 -178.00 39.03 -85.65
CA ASN A 396 -178.51 38.94 -87.01
C ASN A 396 -178.45 37.51 -87.60
N LYS A 397 -177.46 36.70 -87.18
CA LYS A 397 -177.31 35.31 -87.64
C LYS A 397 -178.48 34.41 -87.22
N GLU A 398 -178.88 34.49 -85.95
CA GLU A 398 -179.94 33.62 -85.42
C GLU A 398 -181.32 33.98 -86.00
N ARG A 399 -181.51 35.27 -86.34
CA ARG A 399 -182.72 35.77 -87.04
C ARG A 399 -182.89 35.14 -88.43
N ALA A 400 -181.81 34.92 -89.18
CA ALA A 400 -181.83 34.29 -90.50
C ALA A 400 -182.04 32.76 -90.45
N LYS A 401 -181.54 32.11 -89.40
CA LYS A 401 -181.62 30.65 -89.19
C LYS A 401 -183.07 30.13 -89.16
N ASN A 402 -183.95 30.83 -88.43
CA ASN A 402 -185.34 30.42 -88.26
C ASN A 402 -186.17 30.49 -89.55
N MET A 403 -185.78 31.32 -90.53
CA MET A 403 -186.44 31.36 -91.85
C MET A 403 -186.14 30.12 -92.71
N LEU A 404 -184.95 29.53 -92.56
CA LEU A 404 -184.50 28.41 -93.40
C LEU A 404 -185.22 27.10 -93.06
N GLU A 405 -185.60 26.93 -91.79
CA GLU A 405 -186.20 25.70 -91.27
C GLU A 405 -187.60 25.45 -91.84
N VAL A 406 -188.37 26.52 -92.09
CA VAL A 406 -189.69 26.46 -92.76
C VAL A 406 -189.56 25.91 -94.18
N VAL A 407 -188.69 26.52 -95.00
CA VAL A 407 -188.49 26.16 -96.43
C VAL A 407 -187.98 24.71 -96.61
N THR A 408 -187.23 24.21 -95.63
CA THR A 408 -186.67 22.85 -95.66
C THR A 408 -187.73 21.75 -95.48
N SER A 409 -188.93 22.10 -94.98
CA SER A 409 -190.03 21.14 -94.80
C SER A 409 -190.75 20.80 -96.12
N GLU A 410 -191.02 21.82 -96.94
CA GLU A 410 -191.78 21.70 -98.19
C GLU A 410 -191.03 20.94 -99.30
N THR A 411 -189.69 20.97 -99.27
CA THR A 411 -188.85 20.27 -100.27
C THR A 411 -188.87 18.75 -100.14
N LYS A 412 -189.25 18.20 -98.97
CA LYS A 412 -189.29 16.74 -98.75
C LYS A 412 -190.48 16.04 -99.39
N THR A 413 -191.63 16.71 -99.55
CA THR A 413 -192.85 16.10 -100.12
C THR A 413 -192.73 15.91 -101.63
N LEU A 414 -192.17 16.90 -102.34
CA LEU A 414 -192.01 16.88 -103.80
C LEU A 414 -191.08 15.78 -104.32
N LYS A 415 -190.07 15.35 -103.55
CA LYS A 415 -189.11 14.34 -104.03
C LYS A 415 -189.76 12.95 -104.21
N LYS A 416 -190.80 12.62 -103.44
CA LYS A 416 -191.31 11.25 -103.31
C LYS A 416 -192.19 10.79 -104.47
N SER A 417 -192.75 11.70 -105.27
CA SER A 417 -193.59 11.38 -106.43
C SER A 417 -192.79 11.03 -107.70
N LEU A 418 -191.47 11.31 -107.72
CA LEU A 418 -190.63 11.11 -108.91
C LEU A 418 -190.20 9.64 -109.08
N GLU A 419 -189.89 8.93 -107.99
CA GLU A 419 -189.37 7.55 -107.98
C GLU A 419 -190.39 6.49 -108.47
N GLU A 420 -191.67 6.85 -108.60
CA GLU A 420 -192.73 5.97 -109.11
C GLU A 420 -192.92 6.07 -110.64
N ALA A 421 -192.30 7.06 -111.30
CA ALA A 421 -192.34 7.23 -112.75
C ALA A 421 -191.33 6.31 -113.46
N GLU A 422 -190.03 6.40 -113.08
CA GLU A 422 -188.92 5.68 -113.75
C GLU A 422 -189.14 4.16 -113.84
N LYS A 423 -189.81 3.57 -112.85
CA LYS A 423 -190.06 2.11 -112.80
C LYS A 423 -190.97 1.60 -113.92
N ARG A 424 -191.79 2.45 -114.57
CA ARG A 424 -192.66 2.03 -115.68
C ARG A 424 -191.94 2.02 -117.03
N GLU A 425 -191.02 2.96 -117.24
CA GLU A 425 -190.34 3.14 -118.53
C GLU A 425 -189.47 1.93 -118.90
N LYS A 426 -188.75 1.39 -117.90
CA LYS A 426 -187.81 0.29 -118.11
C LYS A 426 -188.44 -1.00 -118.66
N GLN A 427 -189.69 -1.30 -118.32
CA GLN A 427 -190.36 -2.55 -118.72
C GLN A 427 -190.77 -2.59 -120.21
N LEU A 428 -190.86 -1.44 -120.89
CA LEU A 428 -191.24 -1.37 -122.31
C LEU A 428 -190.05 -1.57 -123.26
N VAL A 429 -188.82 -1.34 -122.79
CA VAL A 429 -187.60 -1.52 -123.60
C VAL A 429 -187.31 -3.00 -123.82
N ASP A 430 -187.30 -3.80 -122.74
CA ASP A 430 -186.97 -5.22 -122.75
C ASP A 430 -187.87 -6.03 -123.73
N PHE A 431 -189.14 -5.65 -123.88
CA PHE A 431 -190.07 -6.30 -124.81
C PHE A 431 -189.71 -6.09 -126.29
N ARG A 432 -189.14 -4.93 -126.65
CA ARG A 432 -188.80 -4.58 -128.04
C ARG A 432 -187.61 -5.38 -128.57
N GLU A 433 -186.69 -5.76 -127.69
CA GLU A 433 -185.46 -6.46 -128.05
C GLU A 433 -185.71 -7.94 -128.40
N VAL A 434 -186.57 -8.63 -127.64
CA VAL A 434 -186.91 -10.05 -127.84
C VAL A 434 -187.58 -10.32 -129.19
N VAL A 435 -188.58 -9.50 -129.57
CA VAL A 435 -189.32 -9.66 -130.83
C VAL A 435 -188.39 -9.51 -132.05
N SER A 436 -187.38 -8.66 -131.93
CA SER A 436 -186.42 -8.36 -133.02
C SER A 436 -185.53 -9.57 -133.35
N GLN A 437 -185.17 -10.40 -132.37
CA GLN A 437 -184.33 -11.60 -132.60
C GLN A 437 -185.07 -12.73 -133.32
N MET A 438 -186.37 -12.92 -133.07
CA MET A 438 -187.13 -14.06 -133.62
C MET A 438 -187.38 -13.99 -135.14
N LEU A 439 -187.23 -12.82 -135.77
CA LEU A 439 -187.58 -12.60 -137.18
C LEU A 439 -186.42 -12.79 -138.17
N GLY A 440 -185.21 -13.14 -137.69
CA GLY A 440 -184.06 -13.44 -138.55
C GLY A 440 -183.51 -12.26 -139.37
N LEU A 441 -183.91 -11.02 -139.04
CA LEU A 441 -183.39 -9.81 -139.66
C LEU A 441 -182.00 -9.48 -139.11
N ASN A 442 -181.02 -9.24 -139.98
CA ASN A 442 -179.65 -8.92 -139.57
C ASN A 442 -179.56 -7.52 -138.95
N MET A 443 -179.39 -7.48 -137.62
CA MET A 443 -179.30 -6.27 -136.79
C MET A 443 -177.99 -5.47 -136.96
N SER A 444 -177.42 -5.42 -138.16
CA SER A 444 -176.27 -4.56 -138.52
C SER A 444 -176.68 -3.11 -138.79
N SER A 445 -177.98 -2.85 -138.83
CA SER A 445 -178.62 -1.55 -138.84
C SER A 445 -180.02 -1.72 -138.27
N LEU A 446 -180.62 -0.75 -137.58
CA LEU A 446 -180.21 0.66 -137.39
C LEU A 446 -180.64 1.08 -135.96
N ALA A 447 -180.84 2.37 -135.73
CA ALA A 447 -182.13 2.79 -135.17
C ALA A 447 -183.26 2.27 -136.11
N LEU A 448 -183.55 0.97 -136.00
CA LEU A 448 -184.37 0.20 -136.94
C LEU A 448 -185.79 0.77 -136.86
N PRO A 449 -186.28 1.49 -137.89
CA PRO A 449 -187.59 2.11 -137.82
C PRO A 449 -188.64 1.00 -137.81
N ASP A 450 -189.61 1.06 -136.91
CA ASP A 450 -190.46 -0.09 -136.58
C ASP A 450 -191.25 -0.64 -137.78
N TYR A 451 -191.37 0.14 -138.86
CA TYR A 451 -191.95 -0.30 -140.13
C TYR A 451 -191.22 -1.50 -140.77
N GLU A 452 -189.92 -1.71 -140.56
CA GLU A 452 -189.20 -2.89 -141.11
C GLU A 452 -189.63 -4.19 -140.42
N ILE A 453 -189.70 -4.15 -139.09
CA ILE A 453 -190.22 -5.24 -138.24
C ILE A 453 -191.69 -5.50 -138.61
N ILE A 454 -192.48 -4.42 -138.72
CA ILE A 454 -193.88 -4.48 -139.17
C ILE A 454 -193.98 -5.04 -140.60
N LYS A 455 -193.11 -4.71 -141.57
CA LYS A 455 -193.20 -5.18 -142.97
C LYS A 455 -192.80 -6.65 -143.17
N CYS A 456 -192.09 -7.24 -142.21
CA CYS A 456 -191.90 -8.69 -142.13
C CYS A 456 -193.06 -9.37 -141.41
N LEU A 457 -193.58 -8.77 -140.33
CA LEU A 457 -194.80 -9.23 -139.67
C LEU A 457 -196.03 -9.12 -140.58
N GLU A 458 -196.17 -8.09 -141.41
CA GLU A 458 -197.21 -7.91 -142.44
C GLU A 458 -197.16 -9.01 -143.49
N ARG A 459 -196.00 -9.61 -143.75
CA ARG A 459 -195.88 -10.78 -144.63
C ARG A 459 -196.42 -12.06 -143.97
N LEU A 460 -196.59 -12.07 -142.64
CA LEU A 460 -197.36 -13.05 -141.88
C LEU A 460 -198.79 -12.57 -141.55
N ILE A 461 -199.07 -11.26 -141.55
CA ILE A 461 -200.34 -10.62 -141.14
C ILE A 461 -201.26 -10.27 -142.33
N HIS A 462 -200.78 -10.46 -143.56
CA HIS A 462 -201.64 -10.87 -144.68
C HIS A 462 -202.38 -12.22 -144.39
N SER A 463 -202.10 -12.84 -143.24
CA SER A 463 -202.95 -13.81 -142.52
C SER A 463 -203.39 -13.33 -141.10
N HIS A 464 -204.22 -12.25 -140.99
CA HIS A 464 -205.24 -11.88 -139.94
C HIS A 464 -204.95 -10.69 -138.89
N GLN A 465 -205.93 -10.11 -138.11
CA GLN A 465 -206.05 -8.63 -137.69
C GLN A 465 -206.55 -8.14 -136.19
N HIS A 466 -206.05 -7.02 -135.47
CA HIS A 466 -206.66 -5.95 -134.45
C HIS A 466 -206.22 -5.56 -132.86
N PRO A 467 -206.90 -4.76 -131.87
CA PRO A 467 -206.34 -3.61 -130.90
C PRO A 467 -206.89 -3.07 -129.41
N PHE A 468 -206.23 -2.10 -128.62
CA PHE A 468 -206.64 -0.95 -127.58
C PHE A 468 -206.72 -0.88 -125.92
N VAL A 469 -206.66 0.34 -125.18
CA VAL A 469 -207.22 0.89 -123.78
C VAL A 469 -206.35 1.73 -122.63
N THR A 470 -206.87 2.57 -121.61
CA THR A 470 -206.19 3.67 -120.67
C THR A 470 -206.85 4.27 -119.27
N CYS A 471 -206.16 4.87 -118.16
CA CYS A 471 -206.57 5.89 -117.01
C CYS A 471 -205.58 6.11 -115.69
N ALA A 472 -205.60 6.88 -114.49
CA ALA A 472 -206.06 8.15 -113.68
C ALA A 472 -205.50 8.23 -112.10
N CYS A 473 -205.56 9.12 -110.98
CA CYS A 473 -205.59 10.58 -110.36
C CYS A 473 -205.51 10.63 -108.69
N LEU A 474 -205.45 11.60 -107.65
CA LEU A 474 -205.19 13.09 -107.17
C LEU A 474 -205.25 13.48 -105.53
N LYS A 475 -204.90 14.73 -104.93
CA LYS A 475 -205.23 15.50 -103.54
C LYS A 475 -204.15 15.96 -102.37
N ASP A 476 -204.16 16.82 -101.22
CA ASP A 476 -204.83 18.04 -100.45
C ASP A 476 -204.21 18.66 -99.01
N VAL A 477 -204.33 20.01 -98.55
CA VAL A 477 -204.48 20.91 -97.21
C VAL A 477 -203.54 21.34 -95.88
N PRO A 478 -203.70 22.52 -95.07
CA PRO A 478 -202.83 23.19 -93.89
C PRO A 478 -203.34 24.19 -92.65
N THR A 479 -202.51 24.84 -91.66
CA THR A 479 -202.50 26.26 -90.87
C THR A 479 -202.57 26.66 -89.23
N ARG A 480 -201.77 27.66 -88.59
CA ARG A 480 -201.97 28.88 -87.53
C ARG A 480 -201.62 29.14 -85.91
N GLN A 481 -201.15 30.39 -85.39
CA GLN A 481 -201.41 31.32 -84.10
C GLN A 481 -200.41 32.02 -82.94
N ASP A 482 -200.82 32.79 -81.82
CA ASP A 482 -200.11 33.97 -80.97
C ASP A 482 -200.51 34.44 -79.43
N ARG A 483 -199.69 35.27 -78.60
CA ARG A 483 -199.93 36.36 -77.46
C ARG A 483 -199.33 36.45 -75.94
N HIS A 484 -199.02 37.71 -75.42
CA HIS A 484 -199.24 38.45 -74.05
C HIS A 484 -198.30 38.65 -72.74
N LEU A 485 -198.21 39.93 -72.23
CA LEU A 485 -198.13 40.61 -70.84
C LEU A 485 -196.97 40.58 -69.73
N GLN A 486 -197.19 41.16 -68.51
CA GLN A 486 -196.25 41.92 -67.57
C GLN A 486 -196.05 41.37 -66.10
N GLY A 487 -194.94 41.69 -65.38
CA GLY A 487 -194.64 41.27 -63.97
C GLY A 487 -193.62 42.14 -63.15
N HIS A 488 -193.26 41.77 -61.90
CA HIS A 488 -192.55 42.61 -60.88
C HIS A 488 -191.58 41.84 -59.93
N LEU A 489 -190.59 42.53 -59.31
CA LEU A 489 -189.55 42.05 -58.35
C LEU A 489 -188.42 41.18 -58.99
N GLN A 490 -187.19 41.07 -58.43
CA GLN A 490 -186.67 41.46 -57.11
C GLN A 490 -185.23 42.01 -57.16
N LEU A 491 -184.83 42.78 -56.12
CA LEU A 491 -183.44 43.06 -55.72
C LEU A 491 -182.76 41.75 -55.19
N LEU A 492 -181.44 41.66 -54.92
CA LEU A 492 -180.63 42.53 -54.05
C LEU A 492 -179.12 42.27 -54.27
N HIS A 493 -178.32 42.59 -53.25
CA HIS A 493 -177.09 41.87 -52.87
C HIS A 493 -177.19 40.34 -53.04
#